data_AF-A0A521DZS5-F1
#
_entry.id   AF-A0A521DZS5-F1
#
_cell.length_a   1.000
_cell.length_b   1.000
_cell.length_c   1.000
_cell.angle_alpha   90.00
_cell.angle_beta   90.00
_cell.angle_gamma   90.00
#
_symmetry.space_group_name_H-M   'P 1'
#
loop_
_entity.id
_entity.type
_entity.pdbx_description
1 polymer ?
#
loop_
_entity_poly.entity_id
_entity_poly.type
_entity_poly.pdbx_seq_one_letter_code
_entity_poly.pdbx_strand_id
1 'polypeptide(L)'
;MRIDTVLKRIRTSVEHIESGEIVKAYRLLKETEQKLSEDIEKRKNKKRNPQVKELIEWYENLWNGEPPELLRFSEPRKVIGRHFKDLLKIYENNNLDVEVLKMEYEAFKDANPKLIGWKRKLLGDRGIVQFKYVLPRWKGTTKTESKKWTTPENERGLDYYTSQTDDIEF
;
A
#
# COMPACT_ATOMS: atom_id res chain seq x y z
N MET A 1 4.87 16.68 -13.11
CA MET A 1 5.10 16.92 -14.55
C MET A 1 5.62 15.63 -15.19
N ARG A 2 5.18 15.32 -16.42
CA ARG A 2 5.67 14.16 -17.18
C ARG A 2 7.00 14.50 -17.87
N ILE A 3 7.84 13.50 -18.12
CA ILE A 3 9.21 13.68 -18.64
C ILE A 3 9.18 14.33 -20.03
N ASP A 4 8.27 13.87 -20.88
CA ASP A 4 7.93 14.42 -22.20
C ASP A 4 7.62 15.93 -22.16
N THR A 5 6.91 16.40 -21.14
CA THR A 5 6.61 17.83 -20.96
C THR A 5 7.85 18.63 -20.58
N VAL A 6 8.73 18.08 -19.72
CA VAL A 6 10.00 18.71 -19.33
C VAL A 6 10.90 18.88 -20.55
N LEU A 7 11.08 17.80 -21.33
CA LEU A 7 11.90 17.80 -22.54
C LEU A 7 11.41 18.84 -23.56
N LYS A 8 10.10 18.96 -23.75
CA LYS A 8 9.53 19.97 -24.64
C LYS A 8 9.86 21.39 -24.17
N ARG A 9 9.71 21.69 -22.87
CA ARG A 9 10.02 23.02 -22.31
C ARG A 9 11.51 23.36 -22.39
N ILE A 10 12.39 22.37 -22.21
CA ILE A 10 13.84 22.55 -22.39
C ILE A 10 14.16 22.86 -23.86
N ARG A 11 13.61 22.10 -24.81
CA ARG A 11 13.82 22.35 -26.25
C ARG A 11 13.38 23.74 -26.67
N THR A 12 12.18 24.16 -26.25
CA THR A 12 11.69 25.52 -26.51
C THR A 12 12.58 26.59 -25.86
N SER A 13 13.18 26.30 -24.71
CA SER A 13 14.15 27.24 -24.10
C SER A 13 15.43 27.35 -24.93
N VAL A 14 15.91 26.24 -25.51
CA VAL A 14 17.07 26.24 -26.42
C VAL A 14 16.76 27.04 -27.69
N GLU A 15 15.59 26.84 -28.30
CA GLU A 15 15.14 27.62 -29.47
C GLU A 15 15.12 29.13 -29.19
N HIS A 16 14.65 29.54 -27.99
CA HIS A 16 14.69 30.94 -27.56
C HIS A 16 16.13 31.47 -27.40
N ILE A 17 17.08 30.65 -26.94
CA ILE A 17 18.49 31.04 -26.84
C ILE A 17 19.09 31.23 -28.23
N GLU A 18 18.88 30.27 -29.12
CA GLU A 18 19.36 30.32 -30.51
C GLU A 18 18.79 31.51 -31.29
N SER A 19 17.57 31.92 -30.96
CA SER A 19 16.90 33.09 -31.55
C SER A 19 17.27 34.42 -30.89
N GLY A 20 18.19 34.42 -29.91
CA GLY A 20 18.60 35.63 -29.16
C GLY A 20 17.58 36.13 -28.13
N GLU A 21 16.49 35.41 -27.90
CA GLU A 21 15.43 35.74 -26.93
C GLU A 21 15.77 35.28 -25.50
N ILE A 22 16.95 35.68 -25.00
CA ILE A 22 17.53 35.20 -23.74
C ILE A 22 16.59 35.36 -22.53
N VAL A 23 15.86 36.48 -22.45
CA VAL A 23 14.93 36.74 -21.33
C VAL A 23 13.76 35.76 -21.32
N LYS A 24 13.24 35.39 -22.50
CA LYS A 24 12.15 34.41 -22.62
C LYS A 24 12.63 33.00 -22.27
N ALA A 25 13.82 32.62 -22.76
CA ALA A 25 14.46 31.36 -22.40
C ALA A 25 14.67 31.22 -20.89
N TYR A 26 15.23 32.26 -20.26
CA TYR A 26 15.47 32.27 -18.82
C TYR A 26 14.18 32.13 -18.02
N ARG A 27 13.13 32.87 -18.40
CA ARG A 27 11.83 32.78 -17.72
C ARG A 27 11.22 31.38 -17.84
N LEU A 28 11.27 30.79 -19.03
CA LEU A 28 10.73 29.44 -19.26
C LEU A 28 11.49 28.37 -18.47
N LEU A 29 12.82 28.47 -18.39
CA LEU A 29 13.65 27.58 -17.58
C LEU A 29 13.33 27.73 -16.08
N LYS A 30 13.24 28.96 -15.58
CA LYS A 30 12.94 29.23 -14.17
C LYS A 30 11.55 28.72 -13.75
N GLU A 31 10.53 28.89 -14.60
CA GLU A 31 9.22 28.29 -14.37
C GLU A 31 9.26 26.75 -14.37
N THR A 32 10.10 26.17 -15.24
CA THR A 32 10.23 24.71 -15.36
C THR A 32 10.92 24.13 -14.12
N GLU A 33 11.97 24.80 -13.63
CA GLU A 33 12.65 24.48 -12.38
C GLU A 33 11.65 24.55 -11.20
N GLN A 34 10.92 25.66 -11.06
CA GLN A 34 9.98 25.85 -9.95
C GLN A 34 8.92 24.74 -9.92
N LYS A 35 8.32 24.42 -11.07
CA LYS A 35 7.32 23.33 -11.16
C LYS A 35 7.92 21.96 -10.86
N LEU A 36 9.15 21.70 -11.28
CA LEU A 36 9.85 20.46 -10.95
C LEU A 36 10.15 20.37 -9.45
N SER A 37 10.61 21.46 -8.84
CA SER A 37 10.85 21.54 -7.40
C SER A 37 9.56 21.31 -6.61
N GLU A 38 8.45 21.93 -7.00
CA GLU A 38 7.13 21.68 -6.40
C GLU A 38 6.68 20.22 -6.58
N ASP A 39 6.90 19.61 -7.75
CA ASP A 39 6.57 18.22 -7.99
C ASP A 39 7.44 17.25 -7.15
N ILE A 40 8.73 17.58 -6.99
CA ILE A 40 9.66 16.83 -6.15
C ILE A 40 9.25 16.99 -4.68
N GLU A 41 8.92 18.20 -4.23
CA GLU A 41 8.40 18.45 -2.90
C GLU A 41 7.06 17.75 -2.67
N LYS A 42 6.12 17.78 -3.61
CA LYS A 42 4.86 17.01 -3.53
C LYS A 42 5.10 15.50 -3.46
N ARG A 43 6.12 14.99 -4.15
CA ARG A 43 6.53 13.57 -4.09
C ARG A 43 7.24 13.24 -2.77
N LYS A 44 8.04 14.15 -2.22
CA LYS A 44 8.68 14.01 -0.89
C LYS A 44 7.67 14.16 0.25
N ASN A 45 6.71 15.07 0.12
CA ASN A 45 5.60 15.34 1.04
C ASN A 45 4.41 14.38 0.88
N LYS A 46 4.45 13.44 -0.07
CA LYS A 46 3.75 12.15 0.12
C LYS A 46 4.47 11.41 1.25
N LYS A 47 4.25 11.90 2.48
CA LYS A 47 4.82 11.38 3.72
C LYS A 47 4.75 9.85 3.66
N ARG A 48 5.93 9.21 3.68
CA ARG A 48 6.02 7.87 4.28
C ARG A 48 5.40 8.05 5.66
N ASN A 49 4.22 7.49 5.89
CA ASN A 49 3.63 7.52 7.23
C ASN A 49 4.69 6.91 8.15
N PRO A 50 5.24 7.66 9.14
CA PRO A 50 6.30 7.15 10.01
C PRO A 50 5.91 5.80 10.63
N GLN A 51 4.63 5.62 10.94
CA GLN A 51 4.06 4.35 11.42
C GLN A 51 4.24 3.19 10.43
N VAL A 52 4.18 3.44 9.12
CA VAL A 52 4.43 2.37 8.11
C VAL A 52 5.89 1.96 8.12
N LYS A 53 6.84 2.88 8.33
CA LYS A 53 8.26 2.54 8.43
C LYS A 53 8.52 1.67 9.67
N GLU A 54 7.97 2.09 10.80
CA GLU A 54 8.05 1.36 12.07
C GLU A 54 7.41 -0.03 11.96
N LEU A 55 6.27 -0.15 11.27
CA LEU A 55 5.61 -1.44 11.02
C LEU A 55 6.42 -2.35 10.10
N ILE A 56 7.09 -1.81 9.07
CA ILE A 56 7.98 -2.62 8.23
C ILE A 56 9.15 -3.17 9.06
N GLU A 57 9.77 -2.32 9.89
CA GLU A 57 10.90 -2.74 10.74
C GLU A 57 10.47 -3.78 11.78
N TRP A 58 9.34 -3.56 12.45
CA TRP A 58 8.76 -4.53 13.38
C TRP A 58 8.46 -5.87 12.68
N TYR A 59 7.85 -5.82 11.50
CA TYR A 59 7.50 -7.02 10.73
C TYR A 59 8.74 -7.79 10.26
N GLU A 60 9.77 -7.09 9.78
CA GLU A 60 11.05 -7.71 9.43
C GLU A 60 11.67 -8.39 10.65
N ASN A 61 11.68 -7.73 11.81
CA ASN A 61 12.18 -8.31 13.06
C ASN A 61 11.39 -9.55 13.51
N LEU A 62 10.06 -9.51 13.36
CA LEU A 62 9.17 -10.64 13.70
C LEU A 62 9.46 -11.89 12.86
N TRP A 63 10.05 -11.72 11.68
CA TRP A 63 10.47 -12.79 10.78
C TRP A 63 12.00 -12.98 10.73
N ASN A 64 12.75 -12.45 11.71
CA ASN A 64 14.21 -12.53 11.77
C ASN A 64 14.92 -12.02 10.50
N GLY A 65 14.36 -11.00 9.86
CA GLY A 65 14.88 -10.41 8.62
C GLY A 65 14.44 -11.14 7.34
N GLU A 66 13.71 -12.25 7.46
CA GLU A 66 13.29 -13.07 6.32
C GLU A 66 11.75 -13.17 6.19
N PRO A 67 11.05 -12.05 5.93
CA PRO A 67 9.61 -12.11 5.74
C PRO A 67 9.23 -12.94 4.51
N PRO A 68 8.06 -13.63 4.51
CA PRO A 68 7.61 -14.47 3.40
C PRO A 68 7.57 -13.78 2.03
N GLU A 69 7.36 -12.45 2.02
CA GLU A 69 7.34 -11.65 0.81
C GLU A 69 8.67 -11.61 0.05
N LEU A 70 9.82 -11.85 0.72
CA LEU A 70 11.13 -11.89 0.07
C LEU A 70 11.20 -12.93 -1.06
N LEU A 71 10.57 -14.09 -0.85
CA LEU A 71 10.61 -15.21 -1.79
C LEU A 71 9.67 -15.02 -2.98
N ARG A 72 8.69 -14.11 -2.86
CA ARG A 72 7.56 -13.99 -3.79
C ARG A 72 7.58 -12.73 -4.65
N PHE A 73 8.32 -11.69 -4.23
CA PHE A 73 8.28 -10.39 -4.88
C PHE A 73 9.69 -9.85 -5.12
N SER A 74 9.88 -9.15 -6.26
CA SER A 74 11.14 -8.47 -6.58
C SER A 74 11.40 -7.24 -5.71
N GLU A 75 10.34 -6.57 -5.25
CA GLU A 75 10.42 -5.39 -4.37
C GLU A 75 9.63 -5.61 -3.07
N PRO A 76 10.06 -6.53 -2.20
CA PRO A 76 9.26 -7.02 -1.06
C PRO A 76 8.91 -5.90 -0.07
N ARG A 77 9.87 -5.02 0.26
CA ARG A 77 9.63 -3.85 1.14
C ARG A 77 8.54 -2.91 0.62
N LYS A 78 8.43 -2.73 -0.71
CA LYS A 78 7.38 -1.88 -1.30
C LYS A 78 6.01 -2.55 -1.19
N VAL A 79 5.95 -3.87 -1.37
CA VAL A 79 4.73 -4.67 -1.21
C VAL A 79 4.27 -4.60 0.25
N ILE A 80 5.15 -4.94 1.20
CA ILE A 80 4.88 -4.88 2.64
C ILE A 80 4.36 -3.49 3.04
N GLY A 81 5.06 -2.43 2.64
CA GLY A 81 4.65 -1.06 2.95
C GLY A 81 3.29 -0.65 2.37
N ARG A 82 2.92 -1.17 1.19
CA ARG A 82 1.58 -0.96 0.61
C ARG A 82 0.52 -1.63 1.48
N HIS A 83 0.74 -2.88 1.88
CA HIS A 83 -0.22 -3.62 2.71
C HIS A 83 -0.38 -3.01 4.09
N PHE A 84 0.69 -2.57 4.76
CA PHE A 84 0.58 -1.85 6.03
C PHE A 84 -0.16 -0.52 5.90
N LYS A 85 0.06 0.23 4.82
CA LYS A 85 -0.68 1.48 4.60
C LYS A 85 -2.19 1.24 4.50
N ASP A 86 -2.59 0.14 3.86
CA ASP A 86 -4.01 -0.20 3.74
C ASP A 86 -4.57 -0.74 5.05
N LEU A 87 -3.81 -1.57 5.77
CA LEU A 87 -4.20 -2.09 7.08
C LEU A 87 -4.37 -0.96 8.10
N LEU A 88 -3.45 0.00 8.14
CA LEU A 88 -3.58 1.19 9.00
C LEU A 88 -4.90 1.91 8.75
N LYS A 89 -5.23 2.20 7.48
CA LYS A 89 -6.51 2.82 7.13
C LYS A 89 -7.71 1.99 7.58
N ILE A 90 -7.66 0.66 7.44
CA ILE A 90 -8.75 -0.22 7.88
C ILE A 90 -8.91 -0.12 9.40
N TYR A 91 -7.82 -0.16 10.17
CA TYR A 91 -7.88 -0.11 11.62
C TYR A 91 -8.30 1.26 12.13
N GLU A 92 -7.76 2.34 11.55
CA GLU A 92 -8.18 3.73 11.82
C GLU A 92 -9.68 3.92 11.59
N ASN A 93 -10.22 3.41 10.48
CA ASN A 93 -11.66 3.46 10.18
C ASN A 93 -12.52 2.70 11.20
N ASN A 94 -11.94 1.73 11.92
CA ASN A 94 -12.60 0.96 12.96
C ASN A 94 -12.25 1.47 14.38
N ASN A 95 -11.63 2.66 14.49
CA ASN A 95 -11.15 3.25 15.75
C ASN A 95 -10.18 2.33 16.51
N LEU A 96 -9.33 1.59 15.79
CA LEU A 96 -8.27 0.76 16.33
C LEU A 96 -6.90 1.36 16.02
N ASP A 97 -5.97 1.17 16.94
CA ASP A 97 -4.61 1.67 16.82
C ASP A 97 -3.65 0.64 16.19
N VAL A 98 -2.39 1.07 16.08
CA VAL A 98 -1.29 0.27 15.51
C VAL A 98 -0.94 -0.93 16.39
N GLU A 99 -1.09 -0.83 17.70
CA GLU A 99 -0.73 -1.91 18.62
C GLU A 99 -1.72 -3.07 18.53
N VAL A 100 -3.02 -2.78 18.35
CA VAL A 100 -4.02 -3.81 18.04
C VAL A 100 -3.71 -4.51 16.73
N LEU A 101 -3.29 -3.78 15.68
CA LEU A 101 -2.87 -4.37 14.41
C LEU A 101 -1.69 -5.34 14.58
N LYS A 102 -0.67 -4.97 15.36
CA LYS A 102 0.49 -5.83 15.63
C LYS A 102 0.09 -7.11 16.37
N MET A 103 -0.67 -6.95 17.46
CA MET A 103 -1.15 -8.07 18.28
C MET A 103 -1.97 -9.07 17.44
N GLU A 104 -2.85 -8.58 16.57
CA GLU A 104 -3.69 -9.45 15.74
C GLU A 104 -2.93 -10.13 14.61
N TYR A 105 -1.92 -9.46 14.06
CA TYR A 105 -1.03 -10.09 13.11
C TYR A 105 -0.17 -11.18 13.78
N GLU A 106 0.35 -10.96 14.98
CA GLU A 106 1.07 -11.98 15.75
C GLU A 106 0.18 -13.18 16.05
N ALA A 107 -1.07 -12.93 16.50
CA ALA A 107 -2.06 -13.98 16.68
C ALA A 107 -2.34 -14.76 15.39
N PHE A 108 -2.40 -14.09 14.24
CA PHE A 108 -2.52 -14.73 12.93
C PHE A 108 -1.28 -15.53 12.53
N LYS A 109 -0.08 -14.99 12.78
CA LYS A 109 1.19 -15.66 12.49
C LYS A 109 1.33 -16.95 13.28
N ASP A 110 0.91 -16.96 14.54
CA ASP A 110 1.02 -18.11 15.44
C ASP A 110 -0.22 -19.02 15.39
N ALA A 111 -1.26 -18.61 14.66
CA ALA A 111 -2.48 -19.38 14.45
C ALA A 111 -2.18 -20.79 13.92
N ASN A 112 -2.73 -21.80 14.60
CA ASN A 112 -2.64 -23.18 14.14
C ASN A 112 -3.75 -23.45 13.10
N PRO A 113 -3.41 -23.84 11.85
CA PRO A 113 -4.39 -24.14 10.80
C PRO A 113 -5.40 -25.25 11.17
N LYS A 114 -5.10 -26.06 12.19
CA LYS A 114 -6.00 -27.14 12.67
C LYS A 114 -7.07 -26.65 13.65
N LEU A 115 -6.84 -25.54 14.37
CA LEU A 115 -7.76 -25.04 15.41
C LEU A 115 -8.80 -24.07 14.87
N ILE A 116 -8.52 -23.47 13.73
CA ILE A 116 -9.42 -22.56 13.04
C ILE A 116 -9.78 -23.34 11.78
N GLY A 117 -11.06 -23.64 11.52
CA GLY A 117 -11.58 -24.46 10.41
C GLY A 117 -11.31 -23.93 8.98
N TRP A 118 -10.16 -23.27 8.80
CA TRP A 118 -9.65 -22.70 7.60
C TRP A 118 -8.96 -23.80 6.81
N LYS A 119 -9.36 -23.99 5.56
CA LYS A 119 -8.62 -24.84 4.63
C LYS A 119 -7.15 -24.39 4.67
N ARG A 120 -6.23 -25.33 4.92
CA ARG A 120 -4.76 -25.12 4.98
C ARG A 120 -4.21 -24.26 3.83
N LYS A 121 -4.90 -24.23 2.68
CA LYS A 121 -4.65 -23.36 1.52
C LYS A 121 -4.81 -21.85 1.78
N LEU A 122 -5.60 -21.43 2.77
CA LEU A 122 -5.89 -20.03 3.08
C LEU A 122 -4.90 -19.39 4.05
N LEU A 123 -4.11 -20.16 4.81
CA LEU A 123 -3.09 -19.58 5.70
C LEU A 123 -1.75 -19.33 4.99
N GLY A 124 -1.49 -20.01 3.87
CA GLY A 124 -0.28 -19.81 3.06
C GLY A 124 1.00 -19.71 3.90
N ASP A 125 1.88 -18.78 3.50
CA ASP A 125 3.15 -18.50 4.19
C ASP A 125 2.99 -17.55 5.39
N ARG A 126 1.74 -17.23 5.79
CA ARG A 126 1.40 -16.29 6.90
C ARG A 126 1.97 -14.88 6.74
N GLY A 127 2.32 -14.47 5.52
CA GLY A 127 2.79 -13.12 5.22
C GLY A 127 1.70 -12.03 5.38
N ILE A 128 2.12 -10.77 5.40
CA ILE A 128 1.24 -9.60 5.55
C ILE A 128 0.21 -9.48 4.43
N VAL A 129 0.57 -9.93 3.21
CA VAL A 129 -0.35 -10.00 2.06
C VAL A 129 -1.52 -10.92 2.40
N GLN A 130 -1.21 -12.09 2.98
CA GLN A 130 -2.21 -13.08 3.35
C GLN A 130 -3.07 -12.58 4.51
N PHE A 131 -2.45 -11.97 5.52
CA PHE A 131 -3.18 -11.39 6.65
C PHE A 131 -4.25 -10.38 6.19
N LYS A 132 -3.88 -9.41 5.35
CA LYS A 132 -4.85 -8.45 4.80
C LYS A 132 -5.99 -9.13 4.05
N TYR A 133 -5.68 -10.18 3.30
CA TYR A 133 -6.67 -10.93 2.54
C TYR A 133 -7.66 -11.67 3.44
N VAL A 134 -7.17 -12.28 4.53
CA VAL A 134 -8.01 -13.05 5.45
C VAL A 134 -8.70 -12.20 6.50
N LEU A 135 -8.28 -10.95 6.69
CA LEU A 135 -8.74 -10.05 7.75
C LEU A 135 -10.29 -9.96 7.87
N PRO A 136 -11.07 -9.80 6.78
CA PRO A 136 -12.53 -9.74 6.89
C PRO A 136 -13.14 -11.02 7.48
N ARG A 137 -12.60 -12.19 7.12
CA ARG A 137 -13.03 -13.48 7.65
C ARG A 137 -12.53 -13.70 9.07
N TRP A 138 -11.30 -13.28 9.37
CA TRP A 138 -10.70 -13.36 10.70
C TRP A 138 -11.50 -12.57 11.74
N LYS A 139 -12.03 -11.41 11.34
CA LYS A 139 -12.87 -10.54 12.17
C LYS A 139 -14.35 -10.92 12.18
N GLY A 140 -14.74 -11.87 11.34
CA GLY A 140 -16.14 -12.20 11.04
C GLY A 140 -16.76 -11.19 10.07
N THR A 141 -17.58 -11.68 9.13
CA THR A 141 -18.33 -10.83 8.20
C THR A 141 -19.42 -10.09 8.98
N THR A 142 -19.12 -8.92 9.52
CA THR A 142 -20.14 -8.06 10.13
C THR A 142 -21.01 -7.47 9.01
N LYS A 143 -22.23 -8.01 8.85
CA LYS A 143 -23.29 -7.46 7.98
C LYS A 143 -23.78 -6.07 8.43
N THR A 144 -23.30 -5.56 9.56
CA THR A 144 -23.54 -4.21 10.05
C THR A 144 -22.56 -3.23 9.42
N GLU A 145 -23.09 -2.19 8.76
CA GLU A 145 -22.36 -1.11 8.08
C GLU A 145 -21.30 -0.41 8.96
N SER A 146 -21.34 -0.60 10.28
CA SER A 146 -20.50 0.07 11.26
C SER A 146 -19.04 -0.38 11.29
N LYS A 147 -18.68 -1.57 10.78
CA LYS A 147 -17.29 -2.08 10.82
C LYS A 147 -16.89 -2.73 9.50
N LYS A 148 -16.30 -1.94 8.60
CA LYS A 148 -15.73 -2.42 7.33
C LYS A 148 -14.26 -2.82 7.54
N TRP A 149 -13.98 -4.12 7.43
CA TRP A 149 -12.62 -4.69 7.48
C TRP A 149 -11.93 -4.73 6.10
N THR A 150 -12.37 -3.85 5.20
CA THR A 150 -11.96 -3.77 3.80
C THR A 150 -11.70 -2.31 3.43
N THR A 151 -10.87 -2.06 2.42
CA THR A 151 -10.79 -0.75 1.77
C THR A 151 -11.76 -0.70 0.58
N PRO A 152 -12.27 0.48 0.17
CA PRO A 152 -13.10 0.62 -1.03
C PRO A 152 -12.43 0.08 -2.30
N GLU A 153 -11.11 0.18 -2.39
CA GLU A 153 -10.28 -0.37 -3.47
C GLU A 153 -10.26 -1.92 -3.48
N ASN A 154 -10.53 -2.56 -2.33
CA ASN A 154 -10.59 -4.01 -2.14
C ASN A 154 -12.02 -4.59 -2.24
N GLU A 155 -13.07 -3.75 -2.25
CA GLU A 155 -14.47 -4.22 -2.36
C GLU A 155 -14.73 -4.91 -3.72
N ARG A 156 -14.04 -4.49 -4.79
CA ARG A 156 -14.16 -5.04 -6.17
C ARG A 156 -13.67 -6.48 -6.38
N GLY A 157 -13.35 -7.21 -5.32
CA GLY A 157 -12.95 -8.62 -5.38
C GLY A 157 -13.62 -9.49 -4.31
N LEU A 158 -14.56 -8.96 -3.53
CA LEU A 158 -15.27 -9.77 -2.52
C LEU A 158 -16.07 -10.89 -3.17
N ASP A 159 -16.83 -10.59 -4.23
CA ASP A 159 -17.76 -11.51 -4.87
C ASP A 159 -17.10 -12.78 -5.40
N TYR A 160 -15.84 -12.72 -5.86
CA TYR A 160 -15.13 -13.91 -6.36
C TYR A 160 -14.82 -14.94 -5.25
N TYR A 161 -14.83 -14.52 -3.99
CA TYR A 161 -14.42 -15.36 -2.86
C TYR A 161 -15.50 -15.56 -1.79
N THR A 162 -16.60 -14.79 -1.80
CA THR A 162 -17.83 -15.10 -1.05
C THR A 162 -18.77 -16.03 -1.82
N SER A 163 -18.78 -16.00 -3.16
CA SER A 163 -19.66 -16.82 -4.00
C SER A 163 -19.33 -18.33 -4.02
N GLN A 164 -18.17 -18.77 -3.55
CA GLN A 164 -17.88 -20.22 -3.45
C GLN A 164 -18.53 -20.91 -2.23
N THR A 165 -19.41 -20.23 -1.51
CA THR A 165 -20.05 -20.78 -0.29
C THR A 165 -21.57 -20.63 -0.23
N ASP A 166 -22.22 -19.99 -1.22
CA ASP A 166 -23.69 -19.95 -1.25
C ASP A 166 -24.31 -21.24 -1.85
N ASP A 167 -23.50 -22.17 -2.36
CA ASP A 167 -23.96 -23.47 -2.91
C ASP A 167 -24.01 -24.62 -1.88
N ILE A 168 -24.06 -24.33 -0.58
CA ILE A 168 -24.37 -25.36 0.42
C ILE A 168 -25.47 -24.82 1.34
N GLU A 169 -26.71 -24.91 0.84
CA GLU A 169 -27.90 -24.94 1.69
C GLU A 169 -27.79 -26.11 2.68
N PHE A 170 -28.25 -25.86 3.91
CA PHE A 170 -28.27 -26.78 5.05
C PHE A 170 -29.07 -28.06 4.79
#